data_AF-A0AB35BJI1-F1
#
_entry.id   AF-A0AB35BJI1-F1
#
_cell.length_a   1.000
_cell.length_b   1.000
_cell.length_c   1.000
_cell.angle_alpha   90.00
_cell.angle_beta   90.00
_cell.angle_gamma   90.00
#
_symmetry.space_group_name_H-M   'P 1'
#
loop_
_entity.id
_entity.type
_entity.pdbx_description
1 polymer ?
#
loop_
_entity_poly.entity_id
_entity_poly.type
_entity_poly.pdbx_seq_one_letter_code
_entity_poly.pdbx_strand_id
1 'polypeptide(L)'
;MMHDDMLLLGTLGPAQHPMGPDAGEMELHAPTADLDGDGILDTRTYSTGGTLYVASDLDEDGFADHVTAIEGDGGYESWQANRGADGEVRWARTDHGSL
;
A
#
# COMPACT_ATOMS: atom_id res chain seq x y z
N MET A 1 -37.81 -16.08 5.10
CA MET A 1 -37.20 -15.67 6.37
C MET A 1 -35.79 -16.25 6.37
N MET A 2 -34.84 -15.48 5.85
CA MET A 2 -33.40 -15.70 5.98
C MET A 2 -32.87 -14.30 6.27
N HIS A 3 -32.50 -14.11 7.53
CA HIS A 3 -32.08 -12.86 8.14
C HIS A 3 -30.60 -12.62 7.82
N ASP A 4 -30.27 -11.37 7.49
CA ASP A 4 -29.05 -10.67 7.91
C ASP A 4 -27.68 -11.17 7.45
N ASP A 5 -27.34 -10.98 6.17
CA ASP A 5 -25.95 -10.89 5.68
C ASP A 5 -25.60 -9.45 5.22
N MET A 6 -25.99 -8.46 6.02
CA MET A 6 -25.56 -7.06 5.88
C MET A 6 -24.28 -6.76 6.68
N LEU A 7 -23.36 -7.73 6.75
CA LEU A 7 -22.05 -7.60 7.41
C LEU A 7 -20.91 -7.84 6.41
N LEU A 8 -20.82 -6.98 5.39
CA LEU A 8 -19.56 -6.76 4.68
C LEU A 8 -19.44 -5.29 4.25
N LEU A 9 -19.78 -4.36 5.16
CA LEU A 9 -19.31 -2.97 5.06
C LEU A 9 -17.91 -2.87 5.68
N GLY A 10 -16.99 -3.53 4.99
CA GLY A 10 -15.54 -3.37 5.13
C GLY A 10 -14.90 -3.57 3.75
N THR A 11 -15.63 -3.25 2.68
CA THR A 11 -15.04 -3.16 1.35
C THR A 11 -14.30 -1.84 1.29
N LEU A 12 -12.99 -1.87 1.55
CA LEU A 12 -12.13 -0.88 0.93
C LEU A 12 -12.18 -1.19 -0.56
N GLY A 13 -13.08 -0.50 -1.26
CA GLY A 13 -13.11 -0.52 -2.72
C GLY A 13 -11.77 -0.03 -3.28
N PRO A 14 -11.45 -0.31 -4.56
CA PRO A 14 -10.23 0.16 -5.21
C PRO A 14 -10.28 1.67 -5.42
N ALA A 15 -10.03 2.43 -4.36
CA ALA A 15 -9.73 3.84 -4.36
C ALA A 15 -8.44 4.04 -3.54
N GLN A 16 -7.26 4.04 -4.17
CA GLN A 16 -6.39 5.23 -4.25
C GLN A 16 -6.46 6.08 -2.98
N HIS A 17 -5.75 5.65 -1.93
CA HIS A 17 -5.34 6.57 -0.90
C HIS A 17 -4.20 7.41 -1.51
N PRO A 18 -4.34 8.73 -1.67
CA PRO A 18 -3.16 9.56 -1.89
C PRO A 18 -2.21 9.29 -0.73
N MET A 19 -1.00 8.84 -1.04
CA MET A 19 -0.01 8.58 0.00
C MET A 19 0.24 9.88 0.76
N GLY A 20 0.35 9.76 2.08
CA GLY A 20 0.47 10.89 2.98
C GLY A 20 0.70 10.43 4.41
N PRO A 21 1.14 11.33 5.30
CA PRO A 21 1.53 10.96 6.66
C PRO A 21 0.47 10.19 7.45
N ASP A 22 -0.81 10.47 7.17
CA ASP A 22 -1.98 9.94 7.87
C ASP A 22 -2.74 8.87 7.05
N ALA A 23 -2.10 8.26 6.04
CA ALA A 23 -2.75 7.27 5.16
C ALA A 23 -3.17 5.96 5.88
N GLY A 24 -2.67 5.71 7.10
CA GLY A 24 -2.96 4.51 7.88
C GLY A 24 -2.29 3.25 7.34
N GLU A 25 -2.66 2.09 7.89
CA GLU A 25 -2.18 0.79 7.40
C GLU A 25 -2.70 0.48 6.00
N MET A 26 -1.88 -0.19 5.20
CA MET A 26 -2.22 -0.60 3.85
C MET A 26 -2.02 -2.12 3.69
N GLU A 27 -3.11 -2.87 3.72
CA GLU A 27 -3.06 -4.32 3.55
C GLU A 27 -2.62 -4.70 2.13
N LEU A 28 -1.66 -5.61 2.02
CA LEU A 28 -1.11 -6.05 0.74
C LEU A 28 -1.78 -7.35 0.26
N HIS A 29 -2.85 -7.23 -0.51
CA HIS A 29 -3.51 -8.41 -1.04
C HIS A 29 -2.82 -8.97 -2.30
N ALA A 30 -2.54 -10.26 -2.31
CA ALA A 30 -2.02 -11.02 -3.47
C ALA A 30 -0.76 -10.39 -4.11
N PRO A 31 0.35 -10.29 -3.35
CA PRO A 31 1.65 -9.94 -3.93
C PRO A 31 2.05 -10.94 -5.02
N THR A 32 2.80 -10.46 -6.02
CA THR A 32 3.18 -11.23 -7.21
C THR A 32 4.67 -11.21 -7.51
N ALA A 33 5.44 -10.42 -6.78
CA ALA A 33 6.89 -10.32 -6.89
C ALA A 33 7.52 -10.55 -5.52
N ASP A 34 8.72 -11.14 -5.55
CA ASP A 34 9.64 -11.36 -4.43
C ASP A 34 10.83 -10.43 -4.72
N LEU A 35 11.02 -9.39 -3.91
CA LEU A 35 12.05 -8.37 -4.10
C LEU A 35 13.31 -8.65 -3.28
N ASP A 36 13.20 -9.31 -2.13
CA ASP A 36 14.34 -9.58 -1.27
C ASP A 36 15.00 -10.95 -1.51
N GLY A 37 14.33 -11.82 -2.25
CA GLY A 37 14.82 -13.10 -2.76
C GLY A 37 14.70 -14.26 -1.78
N ASP A 38 13.82 -14.16 -0.79
CA ASP A 38 13.62 -15.20 0.22
C ASP A 38 12.68 -16.34 -0.25
N GLY A 39 11.98 -16.15 -1.38
CA GLY A 39 11.04 -17.09 -1.96
C GLY A 39 9.57 -16.85 -1.60
N ILE A 40 9.26 -15.81 -0.84
CA ILE A 40 7.93 -15.34 -0.47
C ILE A 40 7.60 -14.12 -1.35
N LEU A 41 6.35 -14.03 -1.81
CA LEU A 41 5.92 -12.88 -2.61
C LEU A 41 5.60 -11.73 -1.64
N ASP A 42 6.33 -10.63 -1.77
CA ASP A 42 6.31 -9.48 -0.87
C ASP A 42 5.76 -8.20 -1.53
N THR A 43 5.63 -8.19 -2.86
CA THR A 43 5.40 -6.95 -3.63
C THR A 43 4.24 -7.07 -4.59
N ARG A 44 3.41 -6.01 -4.62
CA ARG A 44 2.32 -5.84 -5.57
C ARG A 44 2.51 -4.57 -6.39
N THR A 45 2.32 -4.70 -7.70
CA THR A 45 2.20 -3.57 -8.62
C THR A 45 0.76 -3.46 -9.11
N TYR A 46 0.17 -2.26 -9.02
CA TYR A 46 -1.20 -2.02 -9.50
C TYR A 46 -1.40 -0.56 -9.93
N SER A 47 -2.35 -0.31 -10.82
CA SER A 47 -2.68 1.04 -11.28
C SER A 47 -4.09 1.43 -10.85
N THR A 48 -4.25 2.66 -10.39
CA THR A 48 -5.55 3.25 -10.08
C THR A 48 -5.47 4.78 -10.21
N GLY A 49 -6.50 5.41 -10.77
CA GLY A 49 -6.55 6.87 -10.89
C GLY A 49 -5.46 7.48 -11.78
N GLY A 50 -4.91 6.70 -12.72
CA GLY A 50 -3.80 7.15 -13.56
C GLY A 50 -2.43 7.15 -12.87
N THR A 51 -2.35 6.62 -11.64
CA THR A 51 -1.10 6.42 -10.89
C THR A 51 -0.78 4.93 -10.84
N LEU A 52 0.49 4.58 -11.07
CA LEU A 52 1.04 3.25 -10.83
C LEU A 52 1.60 3.20 -9.41
N TYR A 53 1.24 2.18 -8.66
CA TYR A 53 1.74 1.91 -7.32
C TYR A 53 2.58 0.65 -7.32
N VAL A 54 3.71 0.70 -6.63
CA VAL A 54 4.53 -0.45 -6.22
C VAL A 54 4.52 -0.45 -4.70
N ALA A 55 3.94 -1.47 -4.10
CA ALA A 55 3.82 -1.62 -2.65
C ALA A 55 4.45 -2.93 -2.19
N SER A 56 5.26 -2.88 -1.13
CA SER A 56 6.06 -4.01 -0.62
C SER A 56 5.88 -4.17 0.88
N ASP A 57 5.69 -5.41 1.32
CA ASP A 57 5.63 -5.91 2.70
C ASP A 57 6.90 -6.73 2.95
N LEU A 58 7.92 -6.11 3.56
CA LEU A 58 9.26 -6.70 3.71
C LEU A 58 9.48 -7.31 5.11
N ASP A 59 8.55 -7.11 6.05
CA ASP A 59 8.55 -7.76 7.35
C ASP A 59 7.51 -8.90 7.49
N GLU A 60 6.79 -9.18 6.40
CA GLU A 60 5.81 -10.27 6.22
C GLU A 60 4.62 -10.20 7.21
N ASP A 61 4.24 -8.99 7.64
CA ASP A 61 3.10 -8.80 8.54
C ASP A 61 1.74 -8.69 7.82
N GLY A 62 1.76 -8.68 6.48
CA GLY A 62 0.60 -8.56 5.59
C GLY A 62 0.29 -7.11 5.18
N PHE A 63 1.06 -6.13 5.65
CA PHE A 63 0.87 -4.71 5.36
C PHE A 63 2.08 -4.12 4.64
N ALA A 64 1.84 -3.13 3.79
CA ALA A 64 2.91 -2.48 3.06
C ALA A 64 3.81 -1.66 4.00
N ASP A 65 5.10 -1.91 3.92
CA ASP A 65 6.17 -1.11 4.52
C ASP A 65 6.58 0.05 3.62
N HIS A 66 6.63 -0.22 2.31
CA HIS A 66 7.13 0.71 1.33
C HIS A 66 6.14 0.87 0.19
N VAL A 67 5.91 2.12 -0.23
CA VAL A 67 5.07 2.43 -1.39
C VAL A 67 5.76 3.46 -2.26
N THR A 68 5.89 3.18 -3.55
CA THR A 68 6.22 4.16 -4.58
C THR A 68 5.02 4.38 -5.48
N ALA A 69 4.60 5.64 -5.61
CA ALA A 69 3.56 6.08 -6.52
C ALA A 69 4.20 6.82 -7.70
N ILE A 70 3.80 6.48 -8.93
CA ILE A 70 4.27 7.08 -10.18
C ILE A 70 3.06 7.59 -10.93
N GLU A 71 2.99 8.90 -11.10
CA GLU A 71 1.93 9.60 -11.82
C GLU A 71 2.10 9.47 -13.34
N GLY A 72 1.00 9.61 -14.08
CA GLY A 72 1.00 9.49 -15.54
C GLY A 72 1.82 10.56 -16.27
N ASP A 73 2.18 11.66 -15.60
CA ASP A 73 3.08 12.70 -16.10
C ASP A 73 4.56 12.41 -15.81
N GLY A 74 4.86 11.29 -15.15
CA GLY A 74 6.21 10.88 -14.77
C GLY A 74 6.65 11.40 -13.41
N GLY A 75 5.83 12.16 -12.68
CA GLY A 75 6.08 12.48 -11.28
C GLY A 75 6.09 11.22 -10.41
N TYR A 76 6.91 11.19 -9.36
CA TYR A 76 6.90 10.08 -8.42
C TYR A 76 7.12 10.52 -6.98
N GLU A 77 6.62 9.71 -6.05
CA GLU A 77 6.89 9.83 -4.61
C GLU A 77 7.06 8.44 -4.00
N SER A 78 8.02 8.30 -3.07
CA SER A 78 8.26 7.08 -2.31
C SER A 78 8.05 7.33 -0.82
N TRP A 79 7.46 6.36 -0.14
CA TRP A 79 7.00 6.48 1.24
C TRP A 79 7.37 5.23 2.04
N GLN A 80 7.71 5.43 3.31
CA GLN A 80 8.02 4.39 4.28
C GLN A 80 7.06 4.45 5.47
N ALA A 81 6.44 3.32 5.80
CA ALA A 81 5.64 3.15 6.99
C ALA A 81 6.53 3.17 8.24
N ASN A 82 6.09 3.89 9.27
CA ASN A 82 6.67 3.88 10.60
C ASN A 82 5.57 3.53 11.59
N ARG A 83 5.68 2.38 12.25
CA ARG A 83 4.78 1.99 13.32
C ARG A 83 5.19 2.68 14.61
N GLY A 84 4.34 3.58 15.09
CA GLY A 84 4.55 4.29 16.35
C GLY A 84 4.37 3.38 17.56
N ALA A 85 4.90 3.81 18.72
CA ALA A 85 4.69 3.10 19.98
C ALA A 85 3.21 3.07 20.43
N ASP A 86 2.38 3.92 19.83
CA ASP A 86 0.92 3.96 19.98
C ASP A 86 0.20 2.91 19.11
N GLY A 87 0.93 2.16 18.29
CA GLY A 87 0.38 1.15 17.36
C GLY A 87 -0.03 1.73 16.00
N GLU A 88 -0.09 3.05 15.88
CA GLU A 88 -0.49 3.75 14.66
C GLU A 88 0.63 3.76 13.62
N VAL A 89 0.26 3.50 12.35
CA VAL A 89 1.18 3.63 11.21
C VAL A 89 1.16 5.05 10.69
N ARG A 90 2.35 5.64 10.54
CA ARG A 90 2.56 6.96 9.93
C ARG A 90 3.56 6.85 8.79
N TRP A 91 3.25 7.52 7.69
CA TRP A 91 4.09 7.44 6.49
C TRP A 91 5.05 8.62 6.42
N ALA A 92 6.33 8.32 6.19
CA ALA A 92 7.34 9.31 5.90
C ALA A 92 7.67 9.26 4.41
N ARG A 93 7.57 10.39 3.70
CA ARG A 93 8.05 10.46 2.32
C ARG A 93 9.58 10.38 2.34
N THR A 94 10.13 9.38 1.66
CA THR A 94 11.57 9.11 1.60
C THR A 94 12.21 9.63 0.32
N ASP A 95 11.44 9.71 -0.78
CA ASP A 95 11.91 10.26 -2.05
C ASP A 95 10.77 10.89 -2.87
N HIS A 96 11.12 11.77 -3.82
CA HIS A 96 10.21 12.31 -4.82
C HIS A 96 10.96 12.92 -6.00
N GLY A 97 10.35 12.92 -7.18
CA GLY A 97 10.96 13.49 -8.37
C GLY A 97 10.13 13.32 -9.63
N SER A 98 10.81 13.26 -10.77
CA SER A 98 10.21 13.03 -12.09
C SER A 98 11.14 12.15 -12.94
N LEU A 99 10.57 11.23 -13.70
CA LEU A 99 11.25 10.24 -14.56
C LEU A 99 11.69 10.81 -15.92
#